data_AF-A0A7G8VYU5-F1
#
_entry.id   AF-A0A7G8VYU5-F1
#
_cell.length_a   1.000
_cell.length_b   1.000
_cell.length_c   1.000
_cell.angle_alpha   90.00
_cell.angle_beta   90.00
_cell.angle_gamma   90.00
#
_symmetry.space_group_name_H-M   'P 1'
#
loop_
_entity.id
_entity.type
_entity.pdbx_description
1 polymer ?
#
loop_
_entity_poly.entity_id
_entity_poly.type
_entity_poly.pdbx_seq_one_letter_code
_entity_poly.pdbx_strand_id
1 'polypeptide(L)'
;MTSRQDQLTGIERALAELDKVLGAAPVDRSEVPFYGPTMLLSMSEIDQAMALQSERARYEANPEDTAVHFCLTSAIALLEVSQVLLNQGGDLSPQDRERQWKTLVAYTKTAGRSAYRAASILTDQKD
;
A
#
# COMPACT_ATOMS: atom_id res chain seq x y z
N MET A 1 -14.14 -23.65 -12.78
CA MET A 1 -13.46 -22.40 -13.19
C MET A 1 -14.16 -21.27 -12.47
N THR A 2 -13.46 -20.51 -11.64
CA THR A 2 -14.00 -19.37 -10.90
C THR A 2 -14.35 -18.26 -11.88
N SER A 3 -15.55 -17.66 -11.82
CA SER A 3 -15.93 -16.60 -12.74
C SER A 3 -15.14 -15.31 -12.45
N ARG A 4 -15.03 -14.40 -13.42
CA ARG A 4 -14.41 -13.08 -13.20
C ARG A 4 -15.10 -12.31 -12.07
N GLN A 5 -16.42 -12.48 -11.95
CA GLN A 5 -17.20 -11.91 -10.86
C GLN A 5 -16.78 -12.48 -9.50
N ASP A 6 -16.60 -13.80 -9.41
CA ASP A 6 -16.15 -14.45 -8.18
C ASP A 6 -14.73 -14.01 -7.79
N GLN A 7 -13.85 -13.75 -8.77
CA GLN A 7 -12.51 -13.21 -8.53
C GLN A 7 -12.58 -11.80 -7.94
N LEU A 8 -13.41 -10.92 -8.51
CA LEU A 8 -13.62 -9.56 -8.01
C LEU A 8 -14.17 -9.56 -6.57
N THR A 9 -15.20 -10.35 -6.31
CA THR A 9 -15.77 -10.50 -4.95
C THR A 9 -14.74 -11.06 -3.97
N GLY A 10 -13.87 -11.98 -4.40
CA GLY A 10 -12.77 -12.48 -3.58
C GLY A 10 -11.77 -11.39 -3.21
N ILE A 11 -11.41 -10.54 -4.17
CA ILE A 11 -10.48 -9.41 -3.96
C ILE A 11 -11.09 -8.35 -3.04
N GLU A 12 -12.35 -7.99 -3.24
CA GLU A 12 -13.06 -7.02 -2.38
C GLU A 12 -13.11 -7.48 -0.92
N ARG A 13 -13.37 -8.77 -0.69
CA ARG A 13 -13.33 -9.36 0.66
C ARG A 13 -11.94 -9.31 1.26
N ALA A 14 -10.91 -9.65 0.48
CA ALA A 14 -9.53 -9.61 0.95
C ALA A 14 -9.11 -8.18 1.34
N LEU A 15 -9.44 -7.19 0.53
CA LEU A 15 -9.20 -5.77 0.84
C LEU A 15 -9.90 -5.36 2.14
N ALA A 16 -11.18 -5.69 2.29
CA ALA A 16 -11.92 -5.35 3.51
C ALA A 16 -11.34 -6.00 4.78
N GLU A 17 -10.84 -7.22 4.69
CA GLU A 17 -10.17 -7.87 5.84
C GLU A 17 -8.79 -7.25 6.13
N LEU A 18 -8.01 -6.92 5.11
CA LEU A 18 -6.71 -6.26 5.30
C LEU A 18 -6.87 -4.85 5.90
N ASP A 19 -7.91 -4.11 5.51
CA ASP A 19 -8.26 -2.82 6.10
C ASP A 19 -8.65 -2.96 7.57
N LYS A 20 -9.34 -4.04 7.96
CA LYS A 20 -9.62 -4.33 9.37
C LYS A 20 -8.35 -4.68 10.14
N VAL A 21 -7.42 -5.43 9.55
CA VAL A 21 -6.15 -5.77 10.20
C VAL A 21 -5.30 -4.52 10.42
N LEU A 22 -5.18 -3.65 9.41
CA LEU A 22 -4.54 -2.34 9.58
C LEU A 22 -5.33 -1.42 10.53
N GLY A 23 -6.66 -1.58 10.52
CA GLY A 23 -7.68 -1.01 11.42
C GLY A 23 -7.43 -1.26 12.90
N ALA A 24 -7.22 -2.54 13.21
CA ALA A 24 -7.19 -3.13 14.54
C ALA A 24 -5.77 -3.36 15.06
N ALA A 25 -4.75 -3.22 14.21
CA ALA A 25 -3.37 -3.19 14.67
C ALA A 25 -3.25 -2.12 15.78
N PRO A 26 -2.68 -2.45 16.94
CA PRO A 26 -2.57 -1.56 18.10
C PRO A 26 -1.53 -0.45 17.86
N VAL A 27 -1.30 -0.07 16.61
CA VAL A 27 -0.58 1.15 16.28
C VAL A 27 -1.43 2.28 16.81
N ASP A 28 -0.95 2.95 17.84
CA ASP A 28 -1.56 4.17 18.33
C ASP A 28 -1.60 5.18 17.17
N ARG A 29 -2.75 5.24 16.50
CA ARG A 29 -3.04 6.12 15.36
C ARG A 29 -3.03 7.59 15.75
N SER A 30 -3.03 7.90 17.05
CA SER A 30 -2.86 9.27 17.53
C SER A 30 -1.39 9.74 17.47
N GLU A 31 -0.44 8.83 17.23
CA GLU A 31 0.98 9.16 17.21
C GLU A 31 1.71 8.78 15.89
N VAL A 32 1.09 8.02 14.96
CA VAL A 32 1.64 7.78 13.61
C VAL A 32 0.72 8.40 12.56
N PRO A 33 1.08 9.54 11.96
CA PRO A 33 0.34 10.02 10.83
C PRO A 33 0.72 9.20 9.59
N PHE A 34 -0.15 8.26 9.22
CA PHE A 34 -0.11 7.61 7.91
C PHE A 34 -0.50 8.64 6.85
N TYR A 35 0.48 9.15 6.11
CA TYR A 35 0.23 10.03 4.98
C TYR A 35 0.16 9.21 3.70
N GLY A 36 -1.06 8.94 3.23
CA GLY A 36 -1.25 8.34 1.91
C GLY A 36 -0.59 9.18 0.81
N PRO A 37 -0.27 8.60 -0.36
CA PRO A 37 0.44 9.28 -1.45
C PRO A 37 -0.19 10.63 -1.84
N THR A 38 -1.51 10.72 -1.78
CA THR A 38 -2.29 11.93 -2.05
C THR A 38 -2.13 13.01 -0.97
N MET A 39 -2.01 12.62 0.30
CA MET A 39 -1.78 13.56 1.41
C MET A 39 -0.35 14.08 1.42
N LEU A 40 0.65 13.21 1.18
CA LEU A 40 2.05 13.62 1.08
C LEU A 40 2.24 14.70 0.02
N LEU A 41 1.67 14.52 -1.17
CA LEU A 41 1.76 15.49 -2.28
C LEU A 41 1.10 16.85 -1.99
N SER A 42 0.30 16.95 -0.93
CA SER A 42 -0.34 18.20 -0.48
C SER A 42 0.41 18.91 0.66
N MET A 43 1.44 18.28 1.22
CA MET A 43 2.25 18.82 2.32
C MET A 43 3.44 19.63 1.82
N SER A 44 3.97 20.52 2.66
CA SER A 44 5.25 21.17 2.38
C SER A 44 6.40 20.15 2.41
N GLU A 45 7.50 20.44 1.70
CA GLU A 45 8.67 19.54 1.68
C GLU A 45 9.26 19.30 3.09
N ILE A 46 9.17 20.30 3.96
CA ILE A 46 9.61 20.22 5.36
C ILE A 46 8.71 19.28 6.17
N ASP A 47 7.39 19.37 5.96
CA ASP A 47 6.43 18.50 6.66
C ASP A 47 6.51 17.05 6.17
N GLN A 48 6.78 16.82 4.88
CA GLN A 48 7.09 15.48 4.36
C GLN A 48 8.36 14.90 5.00
N ALA A 49 9.42 15.70 5.13
CA ALA A 49 10.69 15.25 5.69
C ALA A 49 10.54 14.88 7.19
N MET A 50 9.83 15.71 7.97
CA MET A 50 9.56 15.44 9.38
C MET A 50 8.65 14.22 9.58
N ALA A 51 7.63 14.06 8.73
CA ALA A 51 6.75 12.88 8.72
C ALA A 51 7.53 11.59 8.49
N LEU A 52 8.39 11.58 7.47
CA LEU A 52 9.23 10.42 7.12
C LEU A 52 10.26 10.09 8.21
N GLN A 53 10.77 11.10 8.92
CA GLN A 53 11.73 10.92 10.00
C GLN A 53 11.09 10.37 11.28
N SER A 54 9.89 10.85 11.62
CA SER A 54 9.09 10.34 12.75
C SER A 54 8.63 8.89 12.51
N GLU A 55 8.20 8.57 11.28
CA GLU A 55 7.97 7.19 10.83
C GLU A 55 9.18 6.31 11.12
N ARG A 56 10.37 6.72 10.66
CA ARG A 56 11.62 5.95 10.79
C ARG A 56 11.99 5.64 12.24
N ALA A 57 11.86 6.61 13.14
CA ALA A 57 12.23 6.44 14.54
C ALA A 57 11.33 5.43 15.29
N ARG A 58 10.05 5.34 14.93
CA ARG A 58 9.14 4.33 15.50
C ARG A 58 9.26 2.98 14.82
N TYR A 59 9.65 2.96 13.55
CA TYR A 59 9.96 1.73 12.81
C TYR A 59 11.14 0.96 13.38
N GLU A 60 12.14 1.66 13.90
CA GLU A 60 13.28 1.06 14.60
C GLU A 60 12.88 0.48 15.97
N ALA A 61 11.84 1.00 16.62
CA ALA A 61 11.42 0.57 17.95
C ALA A 61 10.64 -0.76 17.97
N ASN A 62 9.93 -1.09 16.89
CA ASN A 62 9.22 -2.36 16.74
C ASN A 62 9.26 -2.87 15.28
N PRO A 63 10.35 -3.57 14.91
CA PRO A 63 10.65 -3.94 13.52
C PRO A 63 9.69 -5.00 12.97
N GLU A 64 9.19 -5.90 13.81
CA GLU A 64 8.26 -6.96 13.41
C GLU A 64 6.90 -6.38 13.03
N ASP A 65 6.31 -5.55 13.89
CA ASP A 65 5.03 -4.88 13.62
C ASP A 65 5.13 -3.95 12.41
N THR A 66 6.27 -3.29 12.25
CA THR A 66 6.54 -2.43 11.10
C THR A 66 6.66 -3.23 9.80
N ALA A 67 7.35 -4.37 9.82
CA ALA A 67 7.44 -5.25 8.66
C ALA A 67 6.06 -5.79 8.26
N VAL A 68 5.22 -6.15 9.24
CA VAL A 68 3.82 -6.54 9.01
C VAL A 68 3.06 -5.39 8.34
N HIS A 69 3.17 -4.16 8.83
CA HIS A 69 2.52 -2.99 8.22
C HIS A 69 2.90 -2.80 6.75
N PHE A 70 4.20 -2.86 6.42
CA PHE A 70 4.67 -2.71 5.04
C PHE A 70 4.27 -3.88 4.13
N CYS A 71 4.20 -5.10 4.66
CA CYS A 71 3.69 -6.27 3.95
C CYS A 71 2.19 -6.13 3.63
N LEU A 72 1.37 -5.73 4.60
CA LEU A 72 -0.07 -5.52 4.41
C LEU A 72 -0.34 -4.38 3.41
N THR A 73 0.41 -3.27 3.52
CA THR A 73 0.34 -2.14 2.57
C THR A 73 0.69 -2.59 1.14
N SER A 74 1.71 -3.42 0.98
CA SER A 74 2.08 -4.00 -0.32
C SER A 74 0.95 -4.89 -0.88
N ALA A 75 0.37 -5.75 -0.05
CA ALA A 75 -0.70 -6.66 -0.44
C ALA A 75 -1.96 -5.91 -0.89
N ILE A 76 -2.38 -4.86 -0.16
CA ILE A 76 -3.51 -4.01 -0.52
C ILE A 76 -3.28 -3.38 -1.90
N ALA A 77 -2.14 -2.74 -2.11
CA ALA A 77 -1.84 -2.09 -3.39
C ALA A 77 -1.84 -3.07 -4.58
N LEU A 78 -1.37 -4.31 -4.39
CA LEU A 78 -1.42 -5.35 -5.44
C LEU A 78 -2.84 -5.87 -5.69
N LEU A 79 -3.67 -5.96 -4.65
CA LEU A 79 -5.07 -6.34 -4.78
C LEU A 79 -5.89 -5.25 -5.48
N GLU A 80 -5.65 -3.97 -5.20
CA GLU A 80 -6.26 -2.85 -5.91
C GLU A 80 -5.89 -2.84 -7.40
N VAL A 81 -4.61 -3.06 -7.73
CA VAL A 81 -4.15 -3.23 -9.13
C VAL A 81 -4.88 -4.39 -9.80
N SER A 82 -5.02 -5.51 -9.10
CA SER A 82 -5.74 -6.70 -9.59
C SER A 82 -7.22 -6.42 -9.82
N GLN A 83 -7.88 -5.68 -8.92
CA GLN A 83 -9.27 -5.26 -9.06
C GLN A 83 -9.46 -4.38 -10.30
N VAL A 84 -8.60 -3.37 -10.50
CA VAL A 84 -8.66 -2.48 -11.67
C VAL A 84 -8.47 -3.27 -12.97
N LEU A 85 -7.55 -4.24 -13.00
CA LEU A 85 -7.30 -5.10 -14.17
C LEU A 85 -8.51 -5.98 -14.51
N LEU A 86 -9.16 -6.55 -13.50
CA LEU A 86 -10.35 -7.38 -13.68
C LEU A 86 -11.58 -6.56 -14.10
N ASN A 87 -11.66 -5.29 -13.70
CA ASN A 87 -12.73 -4.35 -14.04
C ASN A 87 -12.56 -3.64 -15.40
N GLN A 88 -11.57 -3.99 -16.24
CA GLN A 88 -11.35 -3.38 -17.58
C GLN A 88 -12.42 -3.76 -18.63
N GLY A 89 -13.70 -3.73 -18.28
CA GLY A 89 -14.83 -4.11 -19.12
C GLY A 89 -15.45 -3.00 -19.96
N GLY A 90 -14.87 -1.79 -20.00
CA GLY A 90 -15.41 -0.65 -20.74
C GLY A 90 -14.54 -0.21 -21.91
N ASP A 91 -15.16 0.38 -22.94
CA ASP A 91 -14.49 1.05 -24.07
C ASP A 91 -13.75 2.31 -23.57
N LEU A 92 -12.57 2.11 -22.99
CA LEU A 92 -11.62 3.19 -22.76
C LEU A 92 -11.03 3.64 -24.09
N SER A 93 -10.90 4.94 -24.29
CA SER A 93 -10.11 5.46 -25.41
C SER A 93 -8.67 4.93 -25.30
N PRO A 94 -7.93 4.80 -26.43
CA PRO A 94 -6.53 4.38 -26.38
C PRO A 94 -5.67 5.22 -25.43
N GLN A 95 -5.96 6.53 -25.32
CA GLN A 95 -5.25 7.44 -24.43
C GLN A 95 -5.57 7.18 -22.95
N ASP A 96 -6.84 6.95 -22.62
CA ASP A 96 -7.26 6.64 -21.24
C ASP A 96 -6.71 5.30 -20.78
N ARG A 97 -6.66 4.32 -21.69
CA ARG A 97 -6.04 3.02 -21.44
C ARG A 97 -4.55 3.14 -21.16
N GLU A 98 -3.82 3.93 -21.95
CA GLU A 98 -2.40 4.19 -21.72
C GLU A 98 -2.18 4.88 -20.36
N ARG A 99 -3.00 5.88 -20.04
CA ARG A 99 -2.94 6.57 -18.74
C ARG A 99 -3.19 5.62 -17.58
N GLN A 100 -4.21 4.76 -17.70
CA GLN A 100 -4.53 3.74 -16.70
C GLN A 100 -3.34 2.79 -16.50
N TRP A 101 -2.72 2.31 -17.57
CA TRP A 101 -1.56 1.42 -17.46
C TRP A 101 -0.36 2.07 -16.78
N LYS A 102 -0.07 3.34 -17.09
CA LYS A 102 0.99 4.10 -16.40
C LYS A 102 0.70 4.20 -14.90
N THR A 103 -0.54 4.45 -14.51
CA THR A 103 -0.96 4.48 -13.11
C THR A 103 -0.77 3.12 -12.44
N LEU A 104 -1.21 2.03 -13.08
CA LEU A 104 -1.06 0.68 -12.54
C LEU A 104 0.42 0.29 -12.36
N VAL A 105 1.28 0.64 -13.32
CA VAL A 105 2.73 0.46 -13.19
C VAL A 105 3.28 1.23 -11.99
N ALA A 106 2.84 2.47 -11.77
CA ALA A 106 3.27 3.27 -10.63
C ALA A 106 2.85 2.62 -9.29
N TYR A 107 1.61 2.14 -9.20
CA TYR A 107 1.09 1.47 -8.00
C TYR A 107 1.79 0.15 -7.71
N THR A 108 2.02 -0.69 -8.73
CA THR A 108 2.80 -1.93 -8.56
C THR A 108 4.23 -1.65 -8.08
N LYS A 109 4.87 -0.59 -8.59
CA LYS A 109 6.20 -0.16 -8.10
C LYS A 109 6.16 0.28 -6.64
N THR A 110 5.13 1.01 -6.23
CA THR A 110 4.92 1.41 -4.83
C THR A 110 4.73 0.19 -3.93
N ALA A 111 3.92 -0.78 -4.36
CA ALA A 111 3.75 -2.04 -3.64
C ALA A 111 5.08 -2.79 -3.48
N GLY A 112 5.88 -2.88 -4.56
CA GLY A 112 7.20 -3.50 -4.53
C GLY A 112 8.17 -2.79 -3.57
N ARG A 113 8.17 -1.45 -3.54
CA ARG A 113 8.98 -0.68 -2.57
C ARG A 113 8.53 -0.93 -1.12
N SER A 114 7.24 -1.09 -0.87
CA SER A 114 6.70 -1.42 0.45
C SER A 114 7.19 -2.80 0.90
N ALA A 115 7.07 -3.83 0.05
CA ALA A 115 7.59 -5.16 0.36
C ALA A 115 9.11 -5.17 0.56
N TYR A 116 9.84 -4.40 -0.26
CA TYR A 116 11.28 -4.24 -0.09
C TYR A 116 11.63 -3.59 1.25
N ARG A 117 10.90 -2.57 1.69
CA ARG A 117 11.10 -1.95 3.01
C ARG A 117 10.88 -2.94 4.15
N ALA A 118 9.83 -3.75 4.10
CA ALA A 118 9.62 -4.81 5.10
C ALA A 118 10.83 -5.76 5.15
N ALA A 119 11.32 -6.22 3.99
CA ALA A 119 12.49 -7.07 3.92
C ALA A 119 13.73 -6.37 4.50
N SER A 120 13.97 -5.10 4.14
CA SER A 120 15.09 -4.32 4.67
C SER A 120 15.04 -4.20 6.19
N ILE A 121 13.89 -3.85 6.77
CA ILE A 121 13.71 -3.74 8.23
C ILE A 121 14.04 -5.05 8.93
N LEU A 122 13.57 -6.18 8.40
CA LEU A 122 13.85 -7.51 8.96
C LEU A 122 15.32 -7.91 8.82
N THR A 123 16.02 -7.41 7.79
CA THR A 123 17.46 -7.68 7.60
C THR A 123 18.37 -6.74 8.37
N ASP A 124 17.92 -5.52 8.70
CA ASP A 124 18.66 -4.52 9.49
C ASP A 124 18.70 -4.87 10.99
N GLN A 125 17.96 -5.91 11.41
CA GLN A 125 18.00 -6.47 12.76
C GLN A 125 19.29 -7.25 13.09
N LYS A 126 20.34 -7.11 12.27
CA LYS A 126 21.67 -7.65 12.51
C LYS A 126 22.67 -6.51 12.62
N ASP A 127 22.79 -5.97 13.83
CA ASP A 127 24.05 -5.83 14.58
C ASP A 127 23.77 -5.38 16.03
#